data_AF-A0A7J9XI28-F1
#
_entry.id   AF-A0A7J9XI28-F1
#
_cell.length_a   1.000
_cell.length_b   1.000
_cell.length_c   1.000
_cell.angle_alpha   90.00
_cell.angle_beta   90.00
_cell.angle_gamma   90.00
#
_symmetry.space_group_name_H-M   'P 1'
#
loop_
_entity.id
_entity.type
_entity.pdbx_description
1 polymer ?
#
loop_
_entity_poly.entity_id
_entity_poly.type
_entity_poly.pdbx_seq_one_letter_code
_entity_poly.pdbx_strand_id
1 'polypeptide(L)' 'MSVPIEYETRKIQLPRTMSTNAARQLLTDHAEYGSWELARLRRYPDGTKDVWLRRKIIRARRPYGWAPPTAAD' A
#
# COMPACT_ATOMS: atom_id res chain seq x y z
N MET A 1 -7.26 -3.48 24.96
CA MET A 1 -6.01 -3.53 24.17
C MET A 1 -6.35 -3.20 22.73
N SER A 2 -5.82 -2.11 22.18
CA SER A 2 -5.97 -1.77 20.76
C SER A 2 -4.96 -2.54 19.93
N VAL A 3 -5.34 -3.05 18.76
CA VAL A 3 -4.39 -3.71 17.85
C VAL A 3 -3.50 -2.61 17.25
N PRO A 4 -2.16 -2.75 17.29
CA PRO A 4 -1.29 -1.78 16.64
C PRO A 4 -1.58 -1.72 15.13
N ILE A 5 -1.47 -0.52 14.54
CA ILE A 5 -1.64 -0.36 13.09
C ILE A 5 -0.42 -0.95 12.39
N GLU A 6 -0.64 -2.02 11.64
CA GLU A 6 0.37 -2.65 10.80
C GLU A 6 0.29 -2.11 9.36
N TYR A 7 1.45 -2.05 8.70
CA TYR A 7 1.56 -1.61 7.31
C TYR A 7 2.22 -2.68 6.46
N GLU A 8 1.69 -2.88 5.26
CA GLU A 8 2.40 -3.54 4.18
C GLU A 8 3.28 -2.51 3.47
N THR A 9 4.47 -2.89 3.04
CA THR A 9 5.38 -2.01 2.29
C THR A 9 5.76 -2.62 0.94
N ARG A 10 5.98 -1.76 -0.04
CA ARG A 10 6.43 -2.14 -1.37
C ARG A 10 7.50 -1.17 -1.85
N LYS A 11 8.58 -1.70 -2.43
CA LYS A 11 9.61 -0.92 -3.12
C LYS A 11 9.39 -0.99 -4.63
N ILE A 12 9.44 0.16 -5.29
CA ILE A 12 9.41 0.30 -6.74
C ILE A 12 10.66 1.07 -7.17
N GLN A 13 11.43 0.50 -8.09
CA GLN A 13 12.56 1.20 -8.70
C GLN A 13 12.11 1.76 -10.06
N LEU A 14 12.23 3.07 -10.22
CA LEU A 14 11.88 3.77 -11.45
C LEU A 14 13.16 4.01 -12.26
N PRO A 15 13.20 3.56 -13.53
CA PRO A 15 14.36 3.77 -14.38
C PRO A 15 14.49 5.25 -14.77
N ARG A 16 15.72 5.68 -15.08
CA ARG A 16 16.02 7.05 -15.53
C ARG A 16 15.28 7.46 -16.81
N THR A 17 14.87 6.50 -17.63
CA THR A 17 14.13 6.70 -18.88
C THR A 17 12.64 6.99 -18.64
N MET A 18 12.12 6.72 -17.45
CA MET A 18 10.73 7.01 -17.12
C MET A 18 10.54 8.51 -16.89
N SER A 19 9.62 9.11 -17.65
CA SER A 19 9.28 10.51 -17.48
C SER A 19 8.65 10.77 -16.10
N THR A 20 8.77 12.01 -15.61
CA THR A 20 8.18 12.38 -14.32
C THR A 20 6.65 12.25 -14.34
N ASN A 21 5.99 12.51 -15.47
CA ASN A 21 4.53 12.36 -15.58
C ASN A 21 4.11 10.89 -15.56
N ALA A 22 4.83 10.01 -16.26
CA ALA A 22 4.57 8.57 -16.19
C ALA A 22 4.79 8.03 -14.77
N ALA A 23 5.83 8.48 -14.09
CA ALA A 23 6.07 8.13 -12.69
C ALA A 23 4.92 8.62 -11.79
N ARG A 24 4.41 9.84 -11.97
CA ARG A 24 3.26 10.34 -11.20
C ARG A 24 2.01 9.50 -11.45
N GLN A 25 1.69 9.21 -12.71
CA GLN A 25 0.53 8.38 -13.06
C GLN A 25 0.61 7.01 -12.38
N LEU A 26 1.76 6.34 -12.47
CA LEU A 26 1.98 5.04 -11.81
C LEU A 26 1.74 5.10 -10.30
N LEU A 27 2.21 6.16 -9.62
CA LEU A 27 2.00 6.32 -8.18
C LEU A 27 0.54 6.67 -7.84
N THR A 28 -0.12 7.45 -8.68
CA THR A 28 -1.57 7.73 -8.57
C THR A 28 -2.39 6.47 -8.73
N ASP A 29 -2.09 5.63 -9.72
CA ASP A 29 -2.79 4.36 -9.94
C ASP A 29 -2.62 3.43 -8.74
N HIS A 30 -1.42 3.36 -8.15
CA HIS A 30 -1.21 2.62 -6.91
C HIS A 30 -2.02 3.16 -5.73
N ALA A 31 -2.14 4.48 -5.61
CA ALA A 31 -2.93 5.10 -4.56
C ALA A 31 -4.43 4.80 -4.73
N GLU A 32 -4.95 5.01 -5.94
CA GLU A 32 -6.37 4.85 -6.27
C GLU A 32 -6.82 3.39 -6.13
N TYR A 33 -6.11 2.46 -6.77
CA TYR A 33 -6.57 1.07 -6.87
C TYR A 33 -6.05 0.14 -5.77
N GLY A 34 -4.98 0.53 -5.06
CA GLY A 34 -4.35 -0.31 -4.05
C GLY A 34 -4.31 0.30 -2.65
N SER A 35 -4.83 1.52 -2.48
CA SER A 35 -4.76 2.31 -1.25
C SER A 35 -3.33 2.47 -0.74
N TRP A 36 -2.37 2.57 -1.67
CA TRP A 36 -0.96 2.79 -1.35
C TRP A 36 -0.67 4.27 -1.15
N GLU A 37 0.12 4.58 -0.14
CA GLU A 37 0.62 5.92 0.16
C GLU A 37 2.12 5.98 -0.07
N LEU A 38 2.62 7.13 -0.54
CA LEU A 38 4.07 7.38 -0.66
C LEU A 38 4.70 7.47 0.73
N ALA A 39 5.56 6.52 1.07
CA ALA A 39 6.29 6.50 2.34
C ALA A 39 7.67 7.16 2.23
N ARG A 40 8.38 6.95 1.12
CA ARG A 40 9.70 7.55 0.87
C ARG A 40 9.97 7.63 -0.63
N LEU A 41 10.65 8.69 -1.04
CA LEU A 41 11.23 8.84 -2.37
C LEU A 41 12.73 9.11 -2.23
N ARG A 42 13.55 8.37 -2.98
CA ARG A 42 14.98 8.65 -3.15
C ARG A 42 15.29 8.81 -4.63
N ARG A 43 15.98 9.88 -4.97
CA ARG A 43 16.50 10.13 -6.33
C ARG A 43 18.00 9.89 -6.32
N TYR A 44 18.51 9.27 -7.37
CA TYR A 44 19.93 8.98 -7.54
C TYR A 44 20.55 9.85 -8.63
N PRO A 45 21.87 10.12 -8.57
CA PRO A 45 22.57 10.91 -9.58
C PRO A 45 22.49 10.34 -11.01
N ASP A 46 22.38 9.02 -11.15
CA ASP A 46 22.21 8.33 -12.44
C ASP A 46 20.81 8.53 -13.07
N GLY A 47 19.91 9.22 -12.36
CA GLY A 47 18.54 9.53 -12.77
C GLY A 47 17.51 8.48 -12.36
N THR A 48 17.93 7.35 -11.77
CA THR A 48 17.00 6.37 -11.21
C THR A 48 16.36 6.90 -9.92
N LYS A 49 15.22 6.30 -9.55
CA LYS A 49 14.52 6.67 -8.31
C LYS A 49 14.05 5.41 -7.61
N ASP A 50 14.21 5.37 -6.30
CA ASP A 50 13.54 4.37 -5.47
C ASP A 50 12.34 5.01 -4.78
N VAL A 51 11.21 4.32 -4.87
CA VAL A 51 9.96 4.68 -4.21
C VAL A 51 9.57 3.58 -3.24
N TRP A 52 9.29 3.96 -2.00
CA TRP A 52 8.67 3.09 -1.02
C TRP A 52 7.22 3.52 -0.85
N LEU A 53 6.32 2.56 -1.04
CA LEU A 53 4.90 2.70 -0.78
C LEU A 53 4.54 1.93 0.49
N ARG A 54 3.52 2.41 1.20
CA ARG A 54 2.92 1.69 2.33
C ARG A 54 1.40 1.69 2.24
N ARG A 55 0.74 0.67 2.77
CA ARG A 55 -0.71 0.66 2.99
C ARG A 55 -1.04 0.01 4.33
N LYS A 56 -2.12 0.43 4.97
CA LYS A 56 -2.56 -0.17 6.23
C LYS A 56 -3.08 -1.58 5.98
N ILE A 57 -2.71 -2.52 6.84
CA ILE A 57 -3.27 -3.87 6.83
C ILE A 57 -4.61 -3.84 7.58
N ILE A 58 -5.71 -3.93 6.84
CA ILE A 58 -7.06 -3.96 7.42
C ILE A 58 -7.38 -5.41 7.78
N ARG A 59 -7.37 -5.72 9.07
CA ARG A 59 -7.80 -7.03 9.59
C ARG A 59 -9.26 -6.93 9.99
N ALA A 60 -10.14 -7.63 9.27
CA ALA A 60 -11.55 -7.69 9.64
C ALA A 60 -11.70 -8.35 11.01
N ARG A 61 -12.22 -7.60 11.98
CA ARG A 61 -12.55 -8.14 13.29
C ARG A 61 -13.89 -8.86 13.16
N ARG A 62 -13.95 -10.14 13.53
CA ARG A 62 -15.25 -10.80 13.67
C ARG A 62 -16.05 -10.06 14.75
N PRO A 63 -17.31 -9.69 14.50
CA PRO A 63 -18.14 -9.15 15.56
C PRO A 63 -18.30 -10.20 16.65
N TYR A 64 -18.14 -9.79 17.90
CA TYR A 64 -18.38 -10.67 19.04
C TYR A 64 -19.85 -11.10 19.03
N GLY A 65 -20.13 -12.40 18.95
CA GLY A 65 -21.49 -12.93 18.81
C GLY A 65 -21.91 -13.34 17.39
N TRP A 66 -21.01 -13.31 16.40
CA TRP A 66 -21.27 -14.02 15.14
C TRP A 66 -21.36 -15.53 15.43
N ALA A 67 -22.57 -16.08 15.36
CA ALA A 67 -22.79 -17.51 15.16
C ALA A 67 -23.05 -17.72 13.66
N PRO A 68 -22.37 -18.68 13.00
CA PRO A 68 -22.73 -19.04 11.64
C PRO A 68 -24.20 -19.51 11.59
N PRO A 69 -24.92 -19.27 10.48
CA PRO A 69 -26.34 -19.65 10.36
C PRO A 69 -26.61 -21.15 10.51
N THR A 70 -25.56 -21.99 10.58
CA THR A 70 -25.63 -23.44 10.77
C THR A 70 -25.58 -23.89 12.24
N ALA A 71 -25.54 -22.98 13.21
CA ALA A 71 -25.40 -23.32 14.65
C ALA A 71 -26.75 -23.34 15.41
N ALA A 72 -27.88 -23.31 14.71
CA ALA A 72 -29.21 -23.14 15.29
C ALA A 72 -30.16 -24.34 15.09
N ASP A 73 -29.65 -25.50 14.67
CA ASP A 73 -30.43 -26.75 14.56
C ASP A 73 -29.90 -27.82 15.53
#